data_AF-A0A536ZL04-F1
#
_entry.id   AF-A0A536ZL04-F1
#
_cell.length_a   1.000
_cell.length_b   1.000
_cell.length_c   1.000
_cell.angle_alpha   90.00
_cell.angle_beta   90.00
_cell.angle_gamma   90.00
#
_symmetry.space_group_name_H-M   'P 1'
#
loop_
_entity.id
_entity.type
_entity.pdbx_description
1 polymer ?
#
loop_
_entity_poly.entity_id
_entity_poly.type
_entity_poly.pdbx_seq_one_letter_code
_entity_poly.pdbx_strand_id
1 'polypeptide(L)'
;MTSIRRELLFWLLTGLSVAVAAAAVGTYFRARVEANELFDHQLQEMAASLTDAPFGAAPDGAAGSGSGDDALVVQIWDRNGVRLYLSQPQRVLPQHAQLGFTNAHTSQGDWRVFSALAGNQVVQVAQPMHARRALAASMALRTIVPLLVMLPVVGLLIWLIIAQGFKPLERVVAAVARRSPSLLEPLPERGLPVEVHPLVRALNELLDRLREALAAQRTFIADAAHELRTPLTAVHLQAQLAERATTDAERRAALGDLKAGLERATRLSEQLLTLAREEPGVAERPFAPVDVRALARDVIEELAPLATAKSIDLGLIEPAMPSDPPIVSGDAQALSTLVSNLIDN
;
A
#
# COMPACT_ATOMS: atom_id res chain seq x y z
N MET A 1 -12.03 9.89 -3.62
CA MET A 1 -11.01 9.08 -2.92
C MET A 1 -11.20 7.63 -3.31
N THR A 2 -10.19 7.00 -3.92
CA THR A 2 -10.24 5.60 -4.35
C THR A 2 -9.89 4.71 -3.17
N SER A 3 -10.77 3.76 -2.84
CA SER A 3 -10.49 2.76 -1.80
C SER A 3 -9.45 1.78 -2.31
N ILE A 4 -8.35 1.57 -1.57
CA ILE A 4 -7.32 0.55 -1.87
C ILE A 4 -7.96 -0.82 -2.12
N ARG A 5 -9.02 -1.16 -1.37
CA ARG A 5 -9.81 -2.38 -1.56
C ARG A 5 -10.39 -2.49 -2.97
N ARG A 6 -10.93 -1.39 -3.52
CA ARG A 6 -11.55 -1.36 -4.85
C ARG A 6 -10.49 -1.46 -5.95
N GLU A 7 -9.35 -0.83 -5.74
CA GLU A 7 -8.23 -0.85 -6.69
C GLU A 7 -7.57 -2.23 -6.76
N LEU A 8 -7.30 -2.86 -5.62
CA LEU A 8 -6.83 -4.25 -5.54
C LEU A 8 -7.81 -5.19 -6.22
N LEU A 9 -9.10 -5.14 -5.87
CA LEU A 9 -10.12 -5.98 -6.48
C LEU A 9 -10.20 -5.78 -8.00
N PHE A 10 -10.13 -4.54 -8.47
CA PHE A 10 -10.18 -4.24 -9.89
C PHE A 10 -8.99 -4.86 -10.63
N TRP A 11 -7.76 -4.67 -10.16
CA TRP A 11 -6.57 -5.24 -10.79
C TRP A 11 -6.56 -6.76 -10.74
N LEU A 12 -6.99 -7.36 -9.62
CA LEU A 12 -7.01 -8.81 -9.43
C LEU A 12 -8.09 -9.47 -10.31
N LEU A 13 -9.30 -8.90 -10.38
CA LEU A 13 -10.36 -9.38 -11.27
C LEU A 13 -10.00 -9.17 -12.75
N THR A 14 -9.37 -8.05 -13.08
CA THR A 14 -8.90 -7.78 -14.44
C THR A 14 -7.83 -8.79 -14.85
N GLY A 15 -6.82 -9.01 -13.99
CA GLY A 15 -5.77 -10.00 -14.22
C GLY A 15 -6.31 -11.42 -14.35
N LEU A 16 -7.24 -11.82 -13.48
CA LEU A 16 -7.91 -13.12 -13.55
C LEU A 16 -8.72 -13.28 -14.86
N SER A 17 -9.43 -12.23 -15.26
CA SER A 17 -10.22 -12.23 -16.50
C SER A 17 -9.33 -12.34 -17.74
N VAL A 18 -8.20 -11.62 -17.77
CA VAL A 18 -7.21 -11.71 -18.85
C VAL A 18 -6.59 -13.10 -18.90
N ALA A 19 -6.24 -13.69 -17.75
CA ALA A 19 -5.69 -15.05 -17.70
C ALA A 19 -6.68 -16.10 -18.20
N VAL A 20 -7.96 -16.01 -17.80
CA VAL A 20 -9.02 -16.90 -18.27
C VAL A 20 -9.28 -16.73 -19.77
N ALA A 21 -9.28 -15.49 -20.28
CA ALA A 21 -9.41 -15.23 -21.71
C ALA A 21 -8.24 -15.83 -22.50
N ALA A 22 -7.00 -15.67 -22.04
CA ALA A 22 -5.83 -16.27 -22.67
C ALA A 22 -5.90 -17.81 -22.67
N ALA A 23 -6.31 -18.41 -21.54
CA ALA A 23 -6.51 -19.85 -21.42
C ALA A 23 -7.61 -20.36 -22.36
N ALA A 24 -8.72 -19.63 -22.49
CA ALA A 24 -9.83 -19.97 -23.39
C ALA A 24 -9.38 -19.94 -24.86
N VAL A 25 -8.67 -18.89 -25.26
CA VAL A 25 -8.09 -18.76 -26.61
C VAL A 25 -7.12 -19.92 -26.90
N GLY A 26 -6.20 -20.21 -25.97
CA GLY A 26 -5.25 -21.31 -26.12
C GLY A 26 -5.93 -22.68 -26.22
N THR A 27 -6.96 -22.93 -25.42
CA THR A 27 -7.75 -24.17 -25.44
C THR A 27 -8.46 -24.36 -26.77
N TYR A 28 -9.05 -23.29 -27.33
CA TYR A 28 -9.69 -23.34 -28.64
C TYR A 28 -8.69 -23.66 -29.75
N PHE A 29 -7.50 -23.04 -29.74
CA PHE A 29 -6.47 -23.33 -30.73
C PHE A 29 -5.97 -24.78 -30.65
N ARG A 30 -5.77 -25.32 -29.43
CA ARG A 30 -5.42 -26.75 -29.25
C ARG A 30 -6.51 -27.68 -29.75
N ALA A 31 -7.76 -27.46 -29.35
CA ALA A 31 -8.89 -28.25 -29.79
C ALA A 31 -9.05 -28.23 -31.32
N ARG A 32 -8.71 -27.11 -31.98
CA ARG A 32 -8.73 -26.99 -33.44
C ARG A 32 -7.62 -27.81 -34.11
N VAL A 33 -6.41 -27.83 -33.56
CA VAL A 33 -5.31 -28.66 -34.09
C VAL A 33 -5.64 -30.14 -33.93
N GLU A 34 -6.08 -30.55 -32.74
CA GLU A 34 -6.45 -31.94 -32.44
C GLU A 34 -7.63 -32.40 -33.32
N ALA A 35 -8.67 -31.58 -33.48
CA ALA A 35 -9.76 -31.88 -34.40
C ALA A 35 -9.26 -32.02 -35.85
N ASN A 36 -8.34 -31.16 -36.31
CA ASN A 36 -7.79 -31.27 -37.66
C ASN A 36 -7.03 -32.58 -37.87
N GLU A 37 -6.22 -33.00 -36.89
CA GLU A 37 -5.47 -34.26 -36.96
C GLU A 37 -6.40 -35.47 -36.99
N LEU A 38 -7.41 -35.51 -36.11
CA LEU A 38 -8.41 -36.59 -36.06
C LEU A 38 -9.16 -36.72 -37.40
N PHE A 39 -9.62 -35.62 -37.96
CA PHE A 39 -10.33 -35.63 -39.23
C PHE A 39 -9.41 -35.90 -40.43
N ASP A 40 -8.16 -35.44 -40.41
CA ASP A 40 -7.18 -35.77 -41.45
C ASP A 40 -6.87 -37.29 -41.43
N HIS A 41 -6.80 -37.90 -40.24
CA HIS A 41 -6.66 -39.36 -40.11
C HIS A 41 -7.87 -40.11 -40.68
N GLN A 42 -9.09 -39.67 -40.36
CA GLN A 42 -10.32 -40.26 -40.92
C GLN A 42 -10.36 -40.17 -42.45
N LEU A 43 -9.92 -39.05 -43.04
CA LEU A 43 -9.84 -38.90 -44.51
C LEU A 43 -8.86 -39.90 -45.13
N GLN A 44 -7.71 -40.12 -44.50
CA GLN A 44 -6.71 -41.09 -44.95
C GLN A 44 -7.22 -42.53 -44.86
N GLU A 45 -7.80 -42.91 -43.72
CA GLU A 45 -8.37 -44.25 -43.54
C GLU A 45 -9.50 -44.53 -44.54
N MET A 46 -10.38 -43.56 -44.77
CA MET A 46 -11.43 -43.68 -45.79
C MET A 46 -10.84 -43.82 -47.18
N ALA A 47 -9.90 -42.96 -47.59
CA ALA A 47 -9.28 -43.06 -48.90
C ALA A 47 -8.51 -44.39 -49.09
N ALA A 48 -7.83 -44.89 -48.06
CA ALA A 48 -7.15 -46.18 -48.08
C ALA A 48 -8.15 -47.34 -48.23
N SER A 49 -9.24 -47.33 -47.45
CA SER A 49 -10.30 -48.36 -47.57
C SER A 49 -10.95 -48.41 -48.95
N LEU A 50 -11.07 -47.26 -49.61
CA LEU A 50 -11.62 -47.14 -50.97
C LEU A 50 -10.60 -47.52 -52.05
N THR A 51 -9.32 -47.45 -51.74
CA THR A 51 -8.23 -47.86 -52.63
C THR A 51 -8.14 -49.39 -52.72
N ASP A 52 -8.44 -50.10 -51.63
CA ASP A 52 -8.41 -51.56 -51.55
C ASP A 52 -9.73 -52.23 -51.98
N ALA A 53 -10.79 -51.47 -52.22
CA ALA A 53 -12.11 -52.00 -52.61
C ALA A 53 -12.17 -52.40 -54.11
N PRO A 54 -12.77 -53.56 -54.46
CA PRO A 54 -12.91 -53.99 -55.84
C PRO A 54 -13.82 -53.06 -56.66
N PHE A 55 -13.45 -52.88 -57.93
CA PHE A 55 -14.10 -52.03 -58.91
C PHE A 55 -15.63 -52.18 -58.96
N GLY A 56 -16.36 -51.06 -58.77
CA GLY A 56 -17.80 -50.98 -58.99
C GLY A 56 -18.68 -51.31 -57.77
N ALA A 57 -18.10 -51.74 -56.65
CA ALA A 57 -18.80 -51.74 -55.38
C ALA A 57 -18.93 -50.29 -54.91
N ALA A 58 -20.09 -49.67 -55.11
CA ALA A 58 -20.42 -48.45 -54.37
C ALA A 58 -20.24 -48.78 -52.88
N PRO A 59 -19.41 -48.04 -52.13
CA PRO A 59 -19.22 -48.37 -50.74
C PRO A 59 -20.54 -48.06 -50.03
N ASP A 60 -21.25 -49.10 -49.58
CA ASP A 60 -22.54 -48.99 -48.87
C ASP A 60 -22.46 -48.23 -47.52
N GLY A 61 -21.30 -47.63 -47.20
CA GLY A 61 -21.10 -46.74 -46.06
C GLY A 61 -20.35 -45.43 -46.37
N ALA A 62 -19.84 -45.21 -47.59
CA ALA A 62 -19.10 -43.97 -47.92
C ALA A 62 -20.00 -42.73 -48.00
N ALA A 63 -21.31 -42.93 -48.15
CA ALA A 63 -22.31 -41.88 -48.13
C ALA A 63 -22.87 -41.56 -46.73
N GLY A 64 -22.39 -42.24 -45.67
CA GLY A 64 -23.08 -42.28 -44.36
C GLY A 64 -22.36 -41.67 -43.15
N SER A 65 -21.12 -41.20 -43.26
CA SER A 65 -20.33 -40.73 -42.11
C SER A 65 -20.59 -39.28 -41.67
N GLY A 66 -21.75 -38.73 -42.01
CA GLY A 66 -22.23 -37.43 -41.53
C GLY A 66 -23.66 -37.14 -42.00
N SER A 67 -24.51 -36.63 -41.11
CA SER A 67 -25.89 -36.26 -41.45
C SER A 67 -25.94 -34.84 -42.02
N GLY A 68 -26.49 -34.66 -43.22
CA GLY A 68 -26.79 -33.34 -43.80
C GLY A 68 -25.55 -32.58 -44.30
N ASP A 69 -25.42 -31.30 -43.92
CA ASP A 69 -24.44 -30.37 -44.51
C ASP A 69 -22.97 -30.63 -44.09
N ASP A 70 -22.75 -31.54 -43.14
CA ASP A 70 -21.42 -31.95 -42.66
C ASP A 70 -20.90 -33.23 -43.32
N ALA A 71 -21.69 -33.81 -44.23
CA ALA A 71 -21.39 -35.10 -44.85
C ALA A 71 -20.11 -35.06 -45.69
N LEU A 72 -19.35 -36.17 -45.63
CA LEU A 72 -18.18 -36.38 -46.48
C LEU A 72 -18.60 -36.61 -47.93
N VAL A 73 -17.80 -36.08 -48.85
CA VAL A 73 -17.99 -36.23 -50.29
C VAL A 73 -16.84 -37.03 -50.86
N VAL A 74 -17.15 -38.12 -51.55
CA VAL A 74 -16.18 -39.01 -52.20
C VAL A 74 -16.30 -38.85 -53.70
N GLN A 75 -15.16 -38.67 -54.37
CA GLN A 75 -15.07 -38.52 -55.81
C GLN A 75 -13.95 -39.39 -56.36
N ILE A 76 -14.22 -40.16 -57.41
CA ILE A 76 -13.23 -41.05 -58.05
C ILE A 76 -13.04 -40.61 -59.49
N TRP A 77 -11.78 -40.50 -59.91
CA TRP A 77 -11.37 -40.10 -61.26
C TRP A 77 -10.53 -41.18 -61.92
N ASP A 78 -10.65 -41.32 -63.23
CA ASP A 78 -9.68 -42.04 -64.05
C ASP A 78 -8.46 -41.16 -64.39
N ARG A 79 -7.31 -41.77 -64.76
CA ARG A 79 -6.11 -41.04 -65.21
C ARG A 79 -6.34 -40.08 -66.38
N ASN A 80 -7.42 -40.29 -67.13
CA ASN A 80 -7.84 -39.44 -68.25
C ASN A 80 -8.63 -38.19 -67.82
N GLY A 81 -8.81 -37.96 -66.51
CA GLY A 81 -9.59 -36.83 -65.98
C GLY A 81 -11.11 -37.04 -66.05
N VAL A 82 -11.57 -38.24 -66.39
CA VAL A 82 -12.99 -38.60 -66.41
C VAL A 82 -13.44 -38.97 -65.00
N ARG A 83 -14.48 -38.30 -64.50
CA ARG A 83 -15.08 -38.59 -63.18
C ARG A 83 -15.92 -39.88 -63.25
N LEU A 84 -15.52 -40.89 -62.49
CA LEU A 84 -16.16 -42.20 -62.44
C LEU A 84 -17.23 -42.30 -61.36
N TYR A 85 -17.06 -41.60 -60.24
CA TYR A 85 -18.00 -41.64 -59.12
C TYR A 85 -18.04 -40.31 -58.36
N LEU A 86 -19.21 -39.95 -57.86
CA LEU A 86 -19.41 -38.81 -56.95
C LEU A 86 -20.53 -39.15 -55.97
N SER A 87 -20.24 -39.16 -54.67
CA SER A 87 -21.22 -39.53 -53.65
C SER A 87 -22.36 -38.51 -53.48
N GLN A 88 -22.12 -37.23 -53.79
CA GLN A 88 -23.11 -36.16 -53.68
C GLN A 88 -23.12 -35.27 -54.92
N PRO A 89 -24.00 -35.52 -55.91
CA PRO A 89 -24.04 -34.83 -57.20
C PRO A 89 -24.28 -33.31 -57.11
N GLN A 90 -24.85 -32.83 -56.00
CA GLN A 90 -25.22 -31.43 -55.81
C GLN A 90 -24.09 -30.55 -55.25
N ARG A 91 -22.94 -31.12 -54.89
CA ARG A 91 -21.80 -30.38 -54.33
C ARG A 91 -20.69 -30.14 -55.35
N VAL A 92 -20.16 -28.92 -55.36
CA VAL A 92 -19.12 -28.49 -56.31
C VAL A 92 -17.75 -28.62 -55.65
N LEU A 93 -16.99 -29.63 -56.04
CA LEU A 93 -15.60 -29.84 -55.62
C LEU A 93 -14.63 -29.40 -56.72
N PRO A 94 -13.36 -29.06 -56.39
CA PRO A 94 -12.34 -28.74 -57.38
C PRO A 94 -12.14 -29.89 -58.36
N GLN A 95 -12.00 -29.55 -59.64
CA GLN A 95 -11.82 -30.54 -60.71
C GLN A 95 -10.37 -31.07 -60.82
N HIS A 96 -9.41 -30.42 -60.16
CA HIS A 96 -8.00 -30.80 -60.21
C HIS A 96 -7.55 -31.46 -58.91
N ALA A 97 -7.12 -32.71 -59.00
CA ALA A 97 -6.61 -33.48 -57.88
C ALA A 97 -5.11 -33.29 -57.70
N GLN A 98 -4.72 -32.66 -56.58
CA GLN A 98 -3.34 -32.75 -56.07
C GLN A 98 -3.26 -33.90 -55.08
N LEU A 99 -2.26 -34.78 -55.24
CA LEU A 99 -2.02 -35.89 -54.33
C LEU A 99 -1.71 -35.37 -52.91
N GLY A 100 -2.28 -36.02 -51.90
CA GLY A 100 -2.17 -35.60 -50.51
C GLY A 100 -3.28 -34.65 -50.07
N PHE A 101 -3.03 -33.87 -49.02
CA PHE A 101 -4.00 -32.92 -48.46
C PHE A 101 -3.98 -31.59 -49.20
N THR A 102 -5.16 -31.06 -49.53
CA THR A 102 -5.31 -29.73 -50.12
C THR A 102 -6.53 -29.04 -49.53
N ASN A 103 -6.43 -27.72 -49.31
CA ASN A 103 -7.58 -26.90 -48.92
C ASN A 103 -8.19 -26.30 -50.18
N ALA A 104 -9.48 -26.54 -50.38
CA ALA A 104 -10.24 -26.11 -51.55
C ALA A 104 -11.26 -25.05 -51.14
N HIS A 105 -11.22 -23.89 -51.80
CA HIS A 105 -12.28 -22.90 -51.68
C HIS A 105 -13.32 -23.13 -52.77
N THR A 106 -14.58 -23.26 -52.37
CA THR A 106 -15.72 -23.48 -53.27
C THR A 106 -16.83 -22.47 -52.95
N SER A 107 -17.83 -22.34 -53.83
CA SER A 107 -19.01 -21.51 -53.56
C SER A 107 -19.85 -22.00 -52.37
N GLN A 108 -19.65 -23.25 -51.95
CA GLN A 108 -20.31 -23.87 -50.79
C GLN A 108 -19.43 -23.84 -49.53
N GLY A 109 -18.29 -23.15 -49.56
CA GLY A 109 -17.39 -22.96 -48.42
C GLY A 109 -16.02 -23.60 -48.58
N ASP A 110 -15.28 -23.64 -47.47
CA ASP A 110 -13.93 -24.20 -47.39
C ASP A 110 -13.98 -25.72 -47.19
N TRP A 111 -13.24 -26.47 -48.00
CA TRP A 111 -13.16 -27.92 -47.92
C TRP A 111 -11.72 -28.37 -47.68
N ARG A 112 -11.57 -29.41 -46.87
CA ARG A 112 -10.33 -30.18 -46.76
C ARG A 112 -10.48 -31.40 -47.66
N VAL A 113 -9.60 -31.54 -48.65
CA VAL A 113 -9.61 -32.63 -49.62
C VAL A 113 -8.36 -33.47 -49.43
N PHE A 114 -8.50 -34.79 -49.41
CA PHE A 114 -7.40 -35.74 -49.47
C PHE A 114 -7.52 -36.56 -50.76
N SER A 115 -6.47 -36.56 -51.59
CA SER A 115 -6.42 -37.33 -52.83
C SER A 115 -5.34 -38.41 -52.76
N ALA A 116 -5.71 -39.66 -53.05
CA ALA A 116 -4.79 -40.81 -53.10
C ALA A 116 -4.91 -41.54 -54.44
N LEU A 117 -3.81 -42.18 -54.86
CA LEU A 117 -3.77 -42.98 -56.08
C LEU A 117 -4.15 -44.44 -55.78
N ALA A 118 -5.19 -44.94 -56.45
CA ALA A 118 -5.66 -46.32 -56.40
C ALA A 118 -5.48 -46.97 -57.78
N GLY A 119 -4.32 -47.59 -58.03
CA GLY A 119 -3.99 -48.18 -59.32
C GLY A 119 -3.98 -47.13 -60.46
N ASN A 120 -4.99 -47.17 -61.34
CA ASN A 120 -5.16 -46.23 -62.46
C ASN A 120 -6.10 -45.06 -62.14
N GLN A 121 -6.47 -44.87 -60.88
CA GLN A 121 -7.52 -43.93 -60.49
C GLN A 121 -7.09 -43.05 -59.32
N VAL A 122 -7.72 -41.89 -59.22
CA VAL A 122 -7.51 -40.97 -58.10
C VAL A 122 -8.79 -40.93 -57.27
N VAL A 123 -8.69 -41.39 -56.03
CA VAL A 123 -9.76 -41.30 -55.04
C VAL A 123 -9.58 -40.01 -54.26
N GLN A 124 -10.61 -39.18 -54.24
CA GLN A 124 -10.66 -37.95 -53.45
C GLN A 124 -11.75 -38.06 -52.40
N VAL A 125 -11.39 -37.74 -51.17
CA VAL A 125 -12.34 -37.60 -50.06
C VAL A 125 -12.28 -36.17 -49.58
N ALA A 126 -13.42 -35.50 -49.54
CA ALA A 126 -13.56 -34.11 -49.17
C ALA A 126 -14.49 -33.96 -47.97
N GLN A 127 -14.11 -33.10 -47.03
CA GLN A 127 -14.90 -32.78 -45.85
C GLN A 127 -14.95 -31.25 -45.65
N PRO A 128 -16.10 -30.69 -45.26
CA PRO A 128 -16.19 -29.25 -45.06
C PRO A 128 -15.43 -28.81 -43.80
N MET A 129 -14.78 -27.65 -43.84
CA MET A 129 -14.03 -27.11 -42.71
C MET A 129 -14.93 -26.62 -41.56
N HIS A 130 -16.20 -26.29 -41.81
CA HIS A 130 -17.11 -25.85 -40.75
C HIS A 130 -17.45 -26.97 -39.76
N ALA A 131 -17.58 -28.21 -40.24
CA ALA A 131 -17.76 -29.39 -39.37
C ALA A 131 -16.60 -29.53 -38.37
N ARG A 132 -15.36 -29.29 -38.84
CA ARG A 132 -14.16 -29.30 -37.98
C ARG A 132 -14.17 -28.19 -36.95
N ARG A 133 -14.58 -26.97 -37.36
CA ARG A 133 -14.70 -25.81 -36.46
C ARG A 133 -15.79 -26.03 -35.41
N ALA A 134 -16.91 -26.65 -35.79
CA ALA A 134 -18.01 -26.96 -34.87
C ALA A 134 -17.59 -27.99 -33.81
N LEU A 135 -16.88 -29.06 -34.20
CA LEU A 135 -16.34 -30.02 -33.25
C LEU A 135 -15.33 -29.36 -32.31
N ALA A 136 -14.36 -28.61 -32.85
CA ALA A 136 -13.37 -27.89 -32.05
C ALA A 136 -14.03 -26.90 -31.07
N ALA A 137 -15.07 -26.18 -31.50
CA ALA A 137 -15.83 -25.28 -30.65
C ALA A 137 -16.55 -26.03 -29.53
N SER A 138 -17.19 -27.18 -29.81
CA SER A 138 -17.88 -27.98 -28.80
C SER A 138 -16.92 -28.57 -27.74
N MET A 139 -15.74 -29.03 -28.17
CA MET A 139 -14.67 -29.50 -27.28
C MET A 139 -14.12 -28.37 -26.43
N ALA A 140 -13.86 -27.21 -27.05
CA ALA A 140 -13.39 -26.02 -26.33
C ALA A 140 -14.44 -25.54 -25.31
N LEU A 141 -15.72 -25.54 -25.68
CA LEU A 141 -16.80 -25.08 -24.80
C LEU A 141 -16.95 -25.97 -23.57
N ARG A 142 -16.76 -27.29 -23.71
CA ARG A 142 -16.72 -28.25 -22.59
C ARG A 142 -15.66 -27.92 -21.54
N THR A 143 -14.55 -27.33 -21.97
CA THR A 143 -13.44 -26.94 -21.08
C THR A 143 -13.57 -25.50 -20.57
N ILE A 144 -14.03 -24.58 -21.43
CA ILE A 144 -14.12 -23.14 -21.12
C ILE A 144 -15.30 -22.84 -20.20
N VAL A 145 -16.46 -23.49 -20.38
CA VAL A 145 -17.66 -23.20 -19.57
C VAL A 145 -17.42 -23.43 -18.07
N PRO A 146 -16.85 -24.57 -17.63
CA PRO A 146 -16.50 -24.75 -16.22
C PRO A 146 -15.56 -23.66 -15.69
N LEU A 147 -14.56 -23.25 -16.48
CA LEU A 147 -13.62 -22.19 -16.10
C LEU A 147 -14.31 -20.82 -15.96
N LEU A 148 -15.24 -20.51 -16.86
CA LEU A 148 -16.02 -19.28 -16.82
C LEU A 148 -16.95 -19.24 -15.60
N VAL A 149 -17.54 -20.37 -15.21
CA VAL A 149 -18.36 -20.51 -13.99
C VAL A 149 -17.49 -20.43 -12.73
N MET A 150 -16.25 -20.91 -12.78
CA MET A 150 -15.31 -20.83 -11.66
C MET A 150 -14.83 -19.38 -11.39
N LEU A 151 -14.77 -18.53 -12.43
CA LEU A 151 -14.35 -17.13 -12.32
C LEU A 151 -15.15 -16.30 -11.30
N PRO A 152 -16.49 -16.24 -11.33
CA PRO A 152 -17.26 -15.51 -10.31
C PRO A 152 -17.12 -16.13 -8.91
N VAL A 153 -16.93 -17.45 -8.80
CA VAL A 153 -16.71 -18.12 -7.50
C VAL A 153 -15.39 -17.65 -6.89
N VAL A 154 -14.31 -17.66 -7.66
CA VAL A 154 -12.99 -17.16 -7.22
C VAL A 154 -13.07 -15.66 -6.91
N GLY A 155 -13.74 -14.87 -7.76
CA GLY A 155 -13.95 -13.44 -7.52
C GLY A 155 -14.69 -13.16 -6.20
N LEU A 156 -15.74 -13.93 -5.91
CA LEU A 156 -16.47 -13.84 -4.65
C LEU A 156 -15.60 -14.20 -3.44
N LEU A 157 -14.82 -15.29 -3.54
CA LEU A 157 -13.89 -15.70 -2.48
C LEU A 157 -12.83 -14.63 -2.20
N ILE A 158 -12.22 -14.07 -3.25
CA ILE A 158 -11.24 -12.98 -3.12
C ILE A 158 -11.90 -11.76 -2.46
N TRP A 159 -13.12 -11.41 -2.87
CA TRP A 159 -13.87 -10.32 -2.26
C TRP A 159 -14.13 -10.54 -0.77
N LEU A 160 -14.51 -11.76 -0.36
CA LEU A 160 -14.71 -12.13 1.04
C LEU A 160 -13.40 -12.06 1.85
N ILE A 161 -12.31 -12.62 1.31
CA ILE A 161 -10.99 -12.63 1.96
C ILE A 161 -10.49 -11.21 2.18
N ILE A 162 -10.53 -10.36 1.14
CA ILE A 162 -10.14 -8.96 1.25
C ILE A 162 -11.08 -8.21 2.22
N ALA A 163 -12.40 -8.42 2.12
CA ALA A 163 -13.35 -7.79 3.06
C ALA A 163 -13.01 -8.11 4.52
N GLN A 164 -12.62 -9.35 4.80
CA GLN A 164 -12.29 -9.80 6.14
C GLN A 164 -10.90 -9.33 6.60
N GLY A 165 -9.93 -9.27 5.69
CA GLY A 165 -8.57 -8.80 5.98
C GLY A 165 -8.49 -7.31 6.34
N PHE A 166 -9.40 -6.47 5.82
CA PHE A 166 -9.41 -5.02 6.10
C PHE A 166 -10.27 -4.62 7.32
N LYS A 167 -11.15 -5.51 7.82
CA LYS A 167 -11.97 -5.23 9.04
C LYS A 167 -11.14 -4.80 10.26
N PRO A 168 -9.98 -5.43 10.59
CA PRO A 168 -9.16 -4.99 11.73
C PRO A 168 -8.66 -3.56 11.58
N LEU A 169 -8.32 -3.12 10.37
CA LEU A 169 -7.85 -1.76 10.11
C LEU A 169 -8.96 -0.73 10.34
N GLU A 170 -10.18 -1.03 9.90
CA GLU A 170 -11.35 -0.18 10.18
C GLU A 170 -11.61 -0.03 11.69
N ARG A 171 -11.38 -1.10 12.48
CA ARG A 171 -11.47 -1.01 13.95
C ARG A 171 -10.42 -0.08 14.54
N VAL A 172 -9.18 -0.15 14.06
CA VAL A 172 -8.10 0.75 14.52
C VAL A 172 -8.43 2.20 14.16
N VAL A 173 -8.85 2.46 12.93
CA VAL A 173 -9.26 3.81 12.49
C VAL A 173 -10.44 4.32 13.31
N ALA A 174 -11.46 3.50 13.56
CA ALA A 174 -12.59 3.89 14.40
C ALA A 174 -12.18 4.11 15.87
N ALA A 175 -11.25 3.32 16.41
CA ALA A 175 -10.73 3.49 17.76
C ALA A 175 -9.95 4.81 17.90
N VAL A 176 -9.19 5.20 16.88
CA VAL A 176 -8.50 6.49 16.82
C VAL A 176 -9.51 7.64 16.64
N ALA A 177 -10.44 7.53 15.71
CA ALA A 177 -11.41 8.59 15.39
C ALA A 177 -12.40 8.90 16.54
N ARG A 178 -12.68 7.92 17.40
CA ARG A 178 -13.55 8.09 18.57
C ARG A 178 -12.84 8.62 19.81
N ARG A 179 -11.50 8.76 19.77
CA ARG A 179 -10.74 9.21 20.95
C ARG A 179 -10.77 10.72 21.09
N SER A 180 -11.25 11.15 22.26
CA SER A 180 -11.17 12.52 22.72
C SER A 180 -9.75 12.83 23.22
N PRO A 181 -9.27 14.09 23.14
CA PRO A 181 -7.95 14.49 23.63
C PRO A 181 -7.66 14.16 25.10
N SER A 182 -8.70 13.84 25.87
CA SER A 182 -8.65 13.51 27.29
C SER A 182 -8.43 12.01 27.61
N LEU A 183 -8.56 11.10 26.63
CA LEU A 183 -8.45 9.65 26.84
C LEU A 183 -7.35 9.05 25.94
N LEU A 184 -6.11 9.10 26.44
CA LEU A 184 -4.88 8.61 25.79
C LEU A 184 -4.56 7.14 26.15
N GLU A 185 -5.59 6.29 26.25
CA GLU A 185 -5.37 4.86 26.50
C GLU A 185 -4.58 4.22 25.34
N PRO A 186 -3.84 3.12 25.54
CA PRO A 186 -3.19 2.41 24.44
C PRO A 186 -4.21 1.77 23.50
N LEU A 187 -3.90 1.66 22.22
CA LEU A 187 -4.69 0.92 21.24
C LEU A 187 -4.52 -0.58 21.45
N PRO A 188 -5.59 -1.37 21.32
CA PRO A 188 -5.52 -2.81 21.51
C PRO A 188 -4.71 -3.49 20.40
N GLU A 189 -3.69 -4.25 20.79
CA GLU A 189 -2.85 -5.02 19.84
C GLU A 189 -3.40 -6.43 19.52
N ARG A 190 -4.43 -6.89 20.24
CA ARG A 190 -4.95 -8.26 20.09
C ARG A 190 -5.88 -8.36 18.88
N GLY A 191 -5.67 -9.40 18.07
CA GLY A 191 -6.52 -9.70 16.90
C GLY A 191 -6.23 -8.85 15.67
N LEU A 192 -5.05 -8.23 15.61
CA LEU A 192 -4.56 -7.50 14.45
C LEU A 192 -3.65 -8.39 13.58
N PRO A 193 -3.66 -8.20 12.25
CA PRO A 193 -2.67 -8.82 11.37
C PRO A 193 -1.24 -8.37 11.73
N VAL A 194 -0.25 -9.24 11.51
CA VAL A 194 1.17 -8.99 11.84
C VAL A 194 1.72 -7.72 11.16
N GLU A 195 1.20 -7.38 9.98
CA GLU A 195 1.56 -6.21 9.19
C GLU A 195 1.09 -4.89 9.83
N VAL A 196 0.05 -4.93 10.68
CA VAL A 196 -0.54 -3.75 11.31
C VAL A 196 0.10 -3.46 12.68
N HIS A 197 0.74 -4.45 13.31
CA HIS A 197 1.39 -4.28 14.61
C HIS A 197 2.41 -3.13 14.66
N PRO A 198 3.34 -2.96 13.70
CA PRO A 198 4.32 -1.88 13.75
C PRO A 198 3.68 -0.50 13.78
N LEU A 199 2.59 -0.31 13.02
CA LEU A 199 1.84 0.94 12.97
C LEU A 199 1.16 1.23 14.32
N VAL A 200 0.52 0.23 14.93
CA VAL A 200 -0.14 0.40 16.23
C VAL A 200 0.87 0.68 17.34
N ARG A 201 2.04 0.02 17.32
CA ARG A 201 3.11 0.29 18.28
C ARG A 201 3.63 1.72 18.16
N ALA A 202 3.94 2.18 16.95
CA ALA A 202 4.40 3.55 16.72
C ALA A 202 3.36 4.59 17.16
N LEU A 203 2.07 4.30 16.95
CA LEU A 203 0.99 5.18 17.40
C LEU A 203 0.84 5.17 18.93
N ASN A 204 0.95 4.01 19.58
CA ASN A 204 0.95 3.90 21.04
C ASN A 204 2.13 4.67 21.65
N GLU A 205 3.33 4.55 21.08
CA GLU A 205 4.51 5.28 21.54
C GLU A 205 4.32 6.80 21.42
N LEU A 206 3.72 7.28 20.33
CA LEU A 206 3.38 8.69 20.16
C LEU A 206 2.34 9.14 21.20
N LEU A 207 1.30 8.34 21.44
CA LEU A 207 0.29 8.63 22.46
C LEU A 207 0.89 8.68 23.87
N ASP A 208 1.85 7.82 24.16
CA ASP A 208 2.56 7.80 25.44
C ASP A 208 3.41 9.07 25.63
N ARG A 209 4.19 9.47 24.62
CA ARG A 209 4.95 10.73 24.64
C ARG A 209 4.03 11.94 24.81
N LEU A 210 2.88 11.96 24.14
CA LEU A 210 1.89 13.02 24.28
C LEU A 210 1.29 13.06 25.70
N ARG A 211 1.02 11.90 26.28
CA ARG A 211 0.51 11.77 27.65
C ARG A 211 1.51 12.32 28.67
N GLU A 212 2.79 12.01 28.50
CA GLU A 212 3.88 12.52 29.34
C GLU A 212 4.02 14.04 29.22
N ALA A 213 4.03 14.58 27.99
CA ALA A 213 4.11 16.02 27.75
C ALA A 213 2.92 16.78 28.38
N LEU A 214 1.69 16.28 28.22
CA LEU A 214 0.50 16.91 28.82
C LEU A 214 0.50 16.82 30.35
N ALA A 215 1.03 15.74 30.93
CA ALA A 215 1.17 15.60 32.38
C ALA A 215 2.20 16.59 32.94
N ALA A 216 3.35 16.75 32.27
CA ALA A 216 4.36 17.73 32.61
C ALA A 216 3.79 19.15 32.54
N GLN A 217 3.12 19.51 31.45
CA GLN A 217 2.49 20.83 31.27
C GLN A 217 1.46 21.14 32.37
N ARG A 218 0.62 20.17 32.76
CA ARG A 218 -0.35 20.36 33.85
C ARG A 218 0.31 20.60 35.20
N THR A 219 1.38 19.87 35.47
CA THR A 219 2.17 20.02 36.71
C THR A 219 2.83 21.39 36.74
N PHE A 220 3.48 21.80 35.63
CA PHE A 220 4.06 23.13 35.49
C PHE A 220 3.04 24.26 35.71
N ILE A 221 1.84 24.17 35.10
CA ILE A 221 0.79 25.19 35.30
C ILE A 221 0.34 25.23 36.77
N ALA A 222 0.21 24.09 37.43
CA ALA A 222 -0.18 24.02 38.83
C ALA A 222 0.88 24.64 39.74
N ASP A 223 2.15 24.31 39.52
CA ASP A 223 3.29 24.83 40.29
C ASP A 223 3.46 26.33 40.05
N ALA A 224 3.41 26.79 38.79
CA ALA A 224 3.46 28.21 38.45
C ALA A 224 2.34 29.02 39.12
N ALA A 225 1.12 28.47 39.15
CA ALA A 225 -0.01 29.12 39.82
C ALA A 225 0.19 29.21 41.34
N HIS A 226 0.80 28.20 41.96
CA HIS A 226 1.10 28.20 43.38
C HIS A 226 2.22 29.21 43.71
N GLU A 227 3.33 29.15 42.98
CA GLU A 227 4.49 30.01 43.16
C GLU A 227 4.14 31.48 42.95
N LEU A 228 3.29 31.83 41.98
CA LEU A 228 2.84 33.22 41.77
C LEU A 228 1.88 33.72 42.86
N ARG A 229 1.09 32.84 43.49
CA ARG A 229 0.09 33.25 44.48
C ARG A 229 0.73 33.83 45.74
N THR A 230 1.85 33.27 46.18
CA THR A 230 2.57 33.69 47.38
C THR A 230 3.09 35.15 47.30
N PRO A 231 3.91 35.54 46.30
CA PRO A 231 4.39 36.91 46.17
C PRO A 231 3.26 37.89 45.86
N LEU A 232 2.23 37.50 45.09
CA LEU A 232 1.07 38.37 44.84
C LEU A 232 0.27 38.64 46.12
N THR A 233 0.16 37.64 47.01
CA THR A 233 -0.48 37.83 48.33
C THR A 233 0.35 38.78 49.20
N ALA A 234 1.68 38.66 49.17
CA ALA A 234 2.58 39.56 49.89
C ALA A 234 2.48 41.00 49.37
N VAL A 235 2.48 41.21 48.04
CA VAL A 235 2.29 42.54 47.42
C VAL A 235 0.93 43.11 47.80
N HIS A 236 -0.13 42.31 47.83
CA HIS A 236 -1.46 42.76 48.23
C HIS A 236 -1.49 43.23 49.70
N LEU A 237 -0.84 42.49 50.62
CA LEU A 237 -0.73 42.89 52.02
C LEU A 237 0.09 44.18 52.19
N GLN A 238 1.22 44.28 51.47
CA GLN A 238 2.06 45.49 51.48
C GLN A 238 1.31 46.72 50.95
N ALA A 239 0.44 46.55 49.94
CA ALA A 239 -0.43 47.61 49.44
C ALA A 239 -1.43 48.08 50.51
N GLN A 240 -2.07 47.15 51.22
CA GLN A 240 -2.98 47.47 52.32
C GLN A 240 -2.27 48.20 53.47
N LEU A 241 -1.02 47.83 53.77
CA LEU A 241 -0.21 48.51 54.79
C LEU A 241 0.14 49.93 54.34
N ALA A 242 0.48 50.14 53.07
CA ALA A 242 0.73 51.47 52.51
C ALA A 242 -0.51 52.38 52.56
N GLU A 243 -1.71 51.83 52.29
CA GLU A 243 -2.98 52.55 52.41
C GLU A 243 -3.30 52.98 53.85
N ARG A 244 -2.91 52.16 54.83
CA ARG A 244 -3.16 52.41 56.26
C ARG A 244 -2.09 53.28 56.93
N ALA A 245 -1.01 53.62 56.22
CA ALA A 245 0.10 54.39 56.78
C ALA A 245 -0.33 55.82 57.14
N THR A 246 -0.20 56.15 58.43
CA THR A 246 -0.59 57.44 59.01
C THR A 246 0.50 58.49 58.96
N THR A 247 1.77 58.07 58.90
CA THR A 247 2.92 58.97 58.82
C THR A 247 3.63 58.89 57.47
N ASP A 248 4.31 59.97 57.11
CA ASP A 248 5.05 60.05 55.84
C ASP A 248 6.26 59.09 55.81
N ALA A 249 6.81 58.78 56.99
CA ALA A 249 7.88 57.79 57.15
C ALA A 249 7.36 56.34 56.96
N GLU A 250 6.23 55.98 57.59
CA GLU A 250 5.58 54.68 57.39
C GLU A 250 5.15 54.48 55.93
N ARG A 251 4.63 55.53 55.28
CA ARG A 251 4.23 55.47 53.87
C ARG A 251 5.42 55.20 52.95
N ARG A 252 6.55 55.88 53.18
CA ARG A 252 7.80 55.64 52.41
C ARG A 252 8.34 54.23 52.61
N ALA A 253 8.32 53.71 53.84
CA ALA A 253 8.72 52.33 54.12
C ALA A 253 7.81 51.31 53.41
N ALA A 254 6.49 51.45 53.54
CA ALA A 254 5.52 50.54 52.92
C ALA A 254 5.57 50.57 51.38
N LEU A 255 5.79 51.74 50.77
CA LEU A 255 6.01 51.85 49.31
C LEU A 255 7.33 51.20 48.87
N GLY A 256 8.38 51.28 49.68
CA GLY A 256 9.65 50.56 49.45
C GLY A 256 9.46 49.05 49.47
N ASP A 257 8.76 48.54 50.49
CA ASP A 257 8.43 47.12 50.63
C ASP A 257 7.58 46.61 49.46
N LEU A 258 6.59 47.39 49.02
CA LEU A 258 5.74 47.10 47.87
C LEU A 258 6.55 47.05 46.57
N LYS A 259 7.47 48.00 46.35
CA LYS A 259 8.36 47.99 45.18
C LYS A 259 9.25 46.75 45.16
N ALA A 260 9.84 46.40 46.31
CA ALA A 260 10.64 45.18 46.44
C ALA A 260 9.80 43.89 46.24
N GLY A 261 8.55 43.89 46.69
CA GLY A 261 7.59 42.80 46.45
C GLY A 261 7.26 42.63 44.96
N LEU A 262 7.02 43.74 44.25
CA LEU A 262 6.74 43.73 42.82
C LEU A 262 7.96 43.24 42.01
N GLU A 263 9.16 43.70 42.35
CA GLU A 263 10.40 43.23 41.71
C GLU A 263 10.60 41.71 41.87
N ARG A 264 10.29 41.15 43.05
CA ARG A 264 10.32 39.69 43.27
C ARG A 264 9.29 38.95 42.40
N ALA A 265 8.07 39.47 42.28
CA ALA A 265 7.03 38.86 41.45
C ALA A 265 7.40 38.89 39.96
N THR A 266 8.02 39.98 39.48
CA THR A 266 8.52 40.09 38.11
C THR A 266 9.62 39.07 37.83
N ARG A 267 10.63 38.96 38.72
CA ARG A 267 11.71 37.97 38.58
C ARG A 267 11.17 36.54 38.53
N LEU A 268 10.22 36.20 39.40
CA LEU A 268 9.59 34.87 39.37
C LEU A 268 8.85 34.61 38.05
N SER A 269 8.14 35.60 37.52
CA SER A 269 7.48 35.47 36.21
C SER A 269 8.49 35.26 35.07
N GLU A 270 9.63 35.94 35.10
CA GLU A 270 10.71 35.77 34.11
C GLU A 270 11.34 34.38 34.23
N GLN A 271 11.55 33.87 35.45
CA GLN A 271 12.04 32.52 35.70
C GLN A 271 11.06 31.45 35.20
N LEU A 272 9.76 31.61 35.46
CA LEU A 272 8.72 30.70 34.95
C LEU A 272 8.65 30.72 33.41
N LEU A 273 8.76 31.89 32.78
CA LEU A 273 8.81 32.00 31.31
C LEU A 273 10.07 31.37 30.71
N THR A 274 11.20 31.45 31.43
CA THR A 274 12.44 30.79 31.03
C THR A 274 12.29 29.28 31.12
N LEU A 275 11.77 28.77 32.25
CA LEU A 275 11.53 27.34 32.44
C LEU A 275 10.53 26.78 31.42
N ALA A 276 9.46 27.51 31.09
CA ALA A 276 8.50 27.13 30.06
C ALA A 276 9.12 27.05 28.64
N ARG A 277 10.19 27.80 28.38
CA ARG A 277 10.93 27.75 27.10
C ARG A 277 11.94 26.61 27.05
N GLU A 278 12.34 26.10 28.21
CA GLU A 278 13.28 24.97 28.36
C GLU A 278 12.56 23.61 28.47
N GLU A 279 11.23 23.55 28.32
CA GLU A 279 10.48 22.28 28.34
C GLU A 279 11.05 21.28 27.31
N PRO A 280 11.32 20.02 27.69
CA PRO A 280 12.00 19.06 26.82
C PRO A 280 11.09 18.68 25.64
N GLY A 281 11.50 19.03 24.43
CA GLY A 281 10.83 18.55 23.22
C GLY A 281 10.96 19.42 21.97
N VAL A 282 11.42 20.67 22.06
CA VAL A 282 11.42 21.59 20.89
C VAL A 282 12.81 21.86 20.30
N ALA A 283 13.91 21.62 21.02
CA ALA A 283 15.24 21.60 20.41
C ALA A 283 16.23 20.88 21.34
N GLU A 284 16.77 19.74 20.92
CA GLU A 284 18.11 19.35 21.36
C GLU A 284 19.05 20.42 20.80
N ARG A 285 19.28 21.50 21.56
CA ARG A 285 20.34 22.43 21.23
C ARG A 285 21.65 21.66 21.32
N PRO A 286 22.44 21.60 20.23
CA PRO A 286 23.66 20.82 20.25
C PRO A 286 24.59 21.39 21.33
N PHE A 287 25.07 20.52 22.21
CA PHE A 287 26.05 20.91 23.22
C PHE A 287 27.31 21.42 22.51
N ALA A 288 27.73 22.63 22.85
CA ALA A 288 28.94 23.25 22.33
C ALA A 288 30.04 23.21 23.40
N PRO A 289 31.33 23.27 23.01
CA PRO A 289 32.40 23.54 23.96
C PRO A 289 32.21 24.95 24.55
N VAL A 290 32.03 25.04 25.87
CA VAL A 290 31.83 26.28 26.64
C VAL A 290 32.98 26.44 27.63
N ASP A 291 33.66 27.59 27.59
CA ASP A 291 34.64 27.97 28.62
C ASP A 291 33.90 28.45 29.88
N VAL A 292 33.93 27.61 30.93
CA VAL A 292 33.24 27.91 32.20
C VAL A 292 33.87 29.10 32.91
N ARG A 293 35.18 29.34 32.72
CA ARG A 293 35.87 30.47 33.34
C ARG A 293 35.38 31.79 32.74
N ALA A 294 35.26 31.86 31.42
CA ALA A 294 34.72 33.04 30.74
C ALA A 294 33.27 33.30 31.16
N LEU A 295 32.45 32.25 31.15
CA LEU A 295 31.04 32.32 31.57
C LEU A 295 30.88 32.81 33.02
N ALA A 296 31.70 32.31 33.95
CA ALA A 296 31.66 32.75 35.34
C ALA A 296 32.08 34.22 35.51
N ARG A 297 33.04 34.72 34.72
CA ARG A 297 33.40 36.15 34.73
C ARG A 297 32.21 37.00 34.27
N ASP A 298 31.58 36.64 33.16
CA ASP A 298 30.46 37.39 32.60
C ASP A 298 29.30 37.51 33.61
N VAL A 299 28.96 36.41 34.30
CA VAL A 299 27.91 36.42 35.34
C VAL A 299 28.31 37.25 36.56
N ILE A 300 29.57 37.18 37.00
CA ILE A 300 30.06 38.00 38.12
C ILE A 300 30.05 39.49 37.77
N GLU A 301 30.44 39.86 36.56
CA GLU A 301 30.38 41.25 36.07
C GLU A 301 28.93 41.77 36.07
N GLU A 302 27.96 40.95 35.67
CA GLU A 302 26.54 41.28 35.70
C GLU A 302 26.02 41.51 37.14
N LEU A 303 26.43 40.67 38.10
CA LEU A 303 25.95 40.71 39.49
C LEU A 303 26.75 41.65 40.42
N ALA A 304 27.94 42.12 40.01
CA ALA A 304 28.82 42.97 40.80
C ALA A 304 28.16 44.25 41.35
N PRO A 305 27.31 44.99 40.60
CA PRO A 305 26.61 46.17 41.14
C PRO A 305 25.66 45.82 42.30
N LEU A 306 25.00 44.66 42.19
CA LEU A 306 24.04 44.16 43.17
C LEU A 306 24.76 43.69 44.44
N ALA A 307 25.89 42.99 44.29
CA ALA A 307 26.76 42.58 45.39
C ALA A 307 27.32 43.81 46.14
N THR A 308 27.76 44.83 45.41
CA THR A 308 28.26 46.10 46.00
C THR A 308 27.16 46.79 46.81
N ALA A 309 25.93 46.87 46.28
CA ALA A 309 24.80 47.46 46.99
C ALA A 309 24.46 46.71 48.29
N LYS A 310 24.70 45.39 48.33
CA LYS A 310 24.53 44.52 49.50
C LYS A 310 25.78 44.44 50.40
N SER A 311 26.88 45.13 50.05
CA SER A 311 28.19 45.02 50.73
C SER A 311 28.73 43.58 50.79
N ILE A 312 28.50 42.81 49.73
CA ILE A 312 29.00 41.43 49.56
C ILE A 312 30.26 41.47 48.71
N ASP A 313 31.33 40.81 49.17
CA ASP A 313 32.55 40.59 48.39
C ASP A 313 32.32 39.42 47.42
N LEU A 314 32.07 39.76 46.15
CA LEU A 314 31.86 38.80 45.08
C LEU A 314 33.08 38.78 44.16
N GLY A 315 33.74 37.62 44.05
CA GLY A 315 34.93 37.47 43.23
C GLY A 315 35.14 36.04 42.73
N LEU A 316 35.93 35.91 41.67
CA LEU A 316 36.32 34.63 41.07
C LEU A 316 37.72 34.23 41.56
N ILE A 317 37.84 33.09 42.24
CA ILE A 317 39.15 32.55 42.64
C ILE A 317 39.72 31.73 41.48
N GLU A 318 40.79 32.24 40.86
CA GLU A 318 41.47 31.56 39.78
C GLU A 318 42.70 30.78 40.28
N PRO A 319 43.00 29.59 39.75
CA PRO A 319 44.22 28.86 40.10
C PRO A 319 45.47 29.65 39.70
N ALA A 320 46.49 29.62 40.55
CA ALA A 320 47.72 30.43 40.42
C ALA A 320 48.61 30.07 39.21
N MET A 321 48.33 28.99 38.49
CA MET A 321 49.07 28.55 37.31
C MET A 321 48.15 28.60 36.07
N PRO A 322 48.66 29.06 34.90
CA PRO A 322 47.91 29.02 33.67
C PRO A 322 47.62 27.56 33.30
N SER A 323 46.36 27.19 33.48
CA SER A 323 45.78 25.92 33.07
C SER A 323 44.93 26.18 31.83
N ASP A 324 44.79 25.17 30.97
CA ASP A 324 43.85 25.23 29.86
C ASP A 324 42.45 25.66 30.37
N PRO A 325 41.69 26.42 29.56
CA PRO A 325 40.35 26.85 29.95
C PRO A 325 39.51 25.61 30.29
N PRO A 326 38.75 25.63 31.41
CA PRO A 326 37.88 24.52 31.76
C PRO A 326 36.71 24.49 30.77
N ILE A 327 36.89 23.74 29.69
CA ILE A 327 35.87 23.58 28.65
C ILE A 327 34.94 22.42 29.03
N VAL A 328 33.64 22.71 29.07
CA VAL A 328 32.59 21.70 29.23
C VAL A 328 31.71 21.66 28.00
N SER A 329 31.15 20.50 27.69
CA SER A 329 30.16 20.35 26.62
C SER A 329 28.78 20.68 27.19
N GLY A 330 28.14 21.77 26.73
CA GLY A 330 26.84 22.20 27.22
C GLY A 330 26.20 23.33 26.41
N ASP A 331 25.01 23.76 26.83
CA ASP A 331 24.38 24.99 26.36
C ASP A 331 24.91 26.16 27.20
N ALA A 332 25.57 27.12 26.54
CA ALA A 332 26.16 28.29 27.19
C ALA A 332 25.12 29.15 27.93
N GLN A 333 23.90 29.26 27.39
CA GLN A 333 22.82 30.02 27.99
C GLN A 333 22.30 29.30 29.25
N ALA A 334 22.07 27.99 29.18
CA ALA A 334 21.60 27.20 30.33
C ALA A 334 22.64 27.18 31.47
N LEU A 335 23.93 27.05 31.13
CA LEU A 335 25.02 27.12 32.10
C LEU A 335 25.12 28.51 32.75
N SER A 336 24.93 29.58 31.98
CA SER A 336 24.91 30.96 32.50
C SER A 336 23.75 31.18 33.47
N THR A 337 22.55 30.74 33.10
CA THR A 337 21.37 30.79 33.98
C THR A 337 21.58 29.97 35.26
N LEU A 338 22.19 28.77 35.17
CA LEU A 338 22.50 27.95 36.34
C LEU A 338 23.48 28.65 37.29
N VAL A 339 24.57 29.21 36.76
CA VAL A 339 25.58 29.91 37.58
C VAL A 339 24.99 31.19 38.19
N SER A 340 24.20 31.94 37.42
CA SER A 340 23.50 33.15 37.91
C SER A 340 22.54 32.81 39.05
N ASN A 341 21.73 31.76 38.90
CA ASN A 341 20.81 31.30 39.96
C ASN A 341 21.54 30.82 41.23
N LEU A 342 22.74 30.25 41.10
CA LEU A 342 23.55 29.84 42.25
C LEU A 342 24.18 31.02 42.99
N ILE A 343 24.52 32.11 42.29
CA ILE A 343 25.11 33.31 42.89
C ILE A 343 24.02 34.24 43.46
N ASP A 344 22.82 34.27 42.87
CA ASP A 344 21.70 35.09 43.34
C ASP A 344 21.03 34.55 44.62
N ASN A 345 21.03 33.22 44.83
CA ASN A 345 20.52 32.56 46.05
C ASN A 345 21.38 32.84 47.29
#